data_AF-A0A3D6B8N9-F1
#
_entry.id   AF-A0A3D6B8N9-F1
#
_cell.length_a   1.000
_cell.length_b   1.000
_cell.length_c   1.000
_cell.angle_alpha   90.00
_cell.angle_beta   90.00
_cell.angle_gamma   90.00
#
_symmetry.space_group_name_H-M   'P 1'
#
loop_
_entity.id
_entity.type
_entity.pdbx_description
1 polymer ?
#
loop_
_entity_poly.entity_id
_entity_poly.type
_entity_poly.pdbx_seq_one_letter_code
_entity_poly.pdbx_strand_id
1 'polypeptide(L)'
;MTQKLLKNIGEDRLKELWVRYGMYKSAELLSVEMQEYISFSTMRYLSQIKSWRRPVNKLSPLYKGYLAGNVDPSQFKHLIFPLEENKNEHNTISR
;
A
#
# COMPACT_ATOMS: atom_id res chain seq x y z
N MET A 1 3.14 -14.71 12.69
CA MET A 1 2.56 -13.35 12.76
C MET A 1 1.48 -13.10 11.70
N THR A 2 1.80 -13.18 10.41
CA THR A 2 0.87 -12.89 9.29
C THR A 2 -0.45 -13.68 9.33
N GLN A 3 -0.38 -15.01 9.55
CA GLN A 3 -1.57 -15.86 9.68
C GLN A 3 -2.43 -15.48 10.91
N LYS A 4 -1.79 -15.07 12.00
CA LYS A 4 -2.47 -14.61 13.22
C LYS A 4 -3.24 -13.32 12.96
N LEU A 5 -2.62 -12.35 12.27
CA LEU A 5 -3.28 -11.11 11.86
C LEU A 5 -4.46 -11.38 10.92
N LEU A 6 -4.28 -12.23 9.90
CA LEU A 6 -5.36 -12.57 8.97
C LEU A 6 -6.55 -13.22 9.69
N LYS A 7 -6.28 -14.08 10.67
CA LYS A 7 -7.31 -14.75 11.46
C LYS A 7 -8.03 -13.81 12.44
N ASN A 8 -7.29 -12.93 13.12
CA ASN A 8 -7.84 -12.11 14.21
C ASN A 8 -8.42 -10.78 13.75
N ILE A 9 -7.82 -10.15 12.73
CA ILE A 9 -8.23 -8.83 12.23
C ILE A 9 -9.03 -8.93 10.93
N GLY A 10 -8.76 -9.96 10.13
CA GLY A 10 -9.39 -10.14 8.82
C GLY A 10 -8.68 -9.40 7.70
N GLU A 11 -8.79 -9.95 6.49
CA GLU A 11 -8.07 -9.45 5.31
C GLU A 11 -8.50 -8.03 4.92
N ASP A 12 -9.81 -7.76 4.92
CA ASP A 12 -10.37 -6.47 4.48
C ASP A 12 -9.91 -5.31 5.35
N ARG A 13 -9.89 -5.52 6.67
CA ARG A 13 -9.43 -4.49 7.62
C ARG A 13 -7.94 -4.22 7.49
N LEU A 14 -7.13 -5.28 7.31
CA LEU A 14 -5.69 -5.14 7.05
C LEU A 14 -5.43 -4.37 5.75
N LYS A 15 -6.22 -4.62 4.70
CA LYS A 15 -6.15 -3.89 3.44
C LYS A 15 -6.57 -2.43 3.60
N GLU A 16 -7.64 -2.15 4.34
CA GLU A 16 -8.08 -0.78 4.64
C GLU A 16 -6.97 0.01 5.35
N LEU A 17 -6.39 -0.57 6.40
CA LEU A 17 -5.27 0.04 7.12
C LEU A 17 -4.08 0.28 6.20
N TRP A 18 -3.73 -0.71 5.37
CA TRP A 18 -2.65 -0.57 4.39
C TRP A 18 -2.88 0.60 3.43
N VAL A 19 -4.07 0.69 2.83
CA VAL A 19 -4.42 1.74 1.87
C VAL A 19 -4.32 3.11 2.55
N ARG A 20 -4.95 3.25 3.71
CA ARG A 20 -5.07 4.52 4.42
C ARG A 20 -3.75 5.00 5.02
N TYR A 21 -3.02 4.10 5.68
CA TYR A 21 -1.90 4.47 6.55
C TYR A 21 -0.54 3.95 6.07
N GLY A 22 -0.50 2.87 5.28
CA GLY A 22 0.73 2.23 4.84
C GLY A 22 1.47 1.50 5.94
N MET A 23 2.63 0.92 5.60
CA MET A 23 3.29 -0.06 6.48
C MET A 23 3.55 0.41 7.91
N TYR A 24 4.07 1.62 8.10
CA TYR A 24 4.50 2.08 9.43
C TYR A 24 3.33 2.31 10.37
N LYS A 25 2.38 3.17 9.98
CA LYS A 25 1.27 3.53 10.87
C LYS A 25 0.25 2.40 10.99
N SER A 26 0.05 1.58 9.96
CA SER A 26 -0.76 0.35 10.11
C SER A 26 -0.14 -0.60 11.14
N ALA A 27 1.17 -0.83 11.10
CA ALA A 27 1.83 -1.73 12.04
C ALA A 27 1.80 -1.21 13.48
N GLU A 28 1.94 0.10 13.68
CA GLU A 28 1.77 0.74 14.99
C GLU A 28 0.36 0.51 15.55
N LEU A 29 -0.69 0.79 14.76
CA LEU A 29 -2.09 0.60 15.17
C LEU A 29 -2.39 -0.86 15.49
N LEU A 30 -1.95 -1.78 14.62
CA LEU A 30 -2.12 -3.21 14.83
C LEU A 30 -1.36 -3.69 16.06
N SER A 31 -0.21 -3.08 16.40
CA SER A 31 0.54 -3.45 17.59
C SER A 31 -0.22 -3.12 18.88
N VAL A 32 -0.87 -1.96 18.89
CA VAL A 32 -1.73 -1.55 20.01
C VAL A 32 -2.96 -2.45 20.11
N GLU A 33 -3.64 -2.70 18.99
CA GLU A 33 -4.86 -3.52 18.94
C GLU A 33 -4.61 -4.97 19.33
N MET A 34 -3.48 -5.55 18.89
CA MET A 34 -3.09 -6.92 19.20
C MET A 34 -2.38 -7.07 20.56
N GLN A 35 -2.05 -5.95 21.22
CA GLN A 35 -1.19 -5.91 22.40
C GLN A 35 0.13 -6.69 22.20
N GLU A 36 0.67 -6.65 20.98
CA GLU A 36 1.86 -7.39 20.57
C GLU A 36 2.62 -6.59 19.52
N TYR A 37 3.95 -6.66 19.51
CA TYR A 37 4.72 -5.96 18.48
C TYR A 37 4.47 -6.55 17.08
N ILE A 38 3.93 -5.71 16.19
CA ILE A 38 3.79 -5.98 14.76
C ILE A 38 4.83 -5.18 14.00
N SER A 39 5.77 -5.86 13.33
CA SER A 39 6.75 -5.18 12.48
C SER A 39 6.11 -4.56 11.25
N PHE A 40 6.56 -3.37 10.85
CA PHE A 40 6.18 -2.73 9.58
C PHE A 40 6.43 -3.64 8.36
N SER A 41 7.47 -4.49 8.43
CA SER A 41 7.78 -5.48 7.39
C SER A 41 6.65 -6.51 7.22
N THR A 42 5.88 -6.79 8.27
CA THR A 42 4.70 -7.66 8.21
C THR A 42 3.64 -7.07 7.29
N MET A 43 3.36 -5.77 7.43
CA MET A 43 2.39 -5.08 6.56
C MET A 43 2.88 -4.98 5.12
N ARG A 44 4.18 -4.74 4.92
CA ARG A 44 4.79 -4.77 3.58
C ARG A 44 4.68 -6.17 2.95
N TYR A 45 4.95 -7.22 3.71
CA TYR A 45 4.87 -8.59 3.20
C TYR A 45 3.42 -8.96 2.85
N LEU A 46 2.45 -8.62 3.70
CA LEU A 46 1.02 -8.84 3.42
C LEU A 46 0.59 -8.14 2.13
N SER A 47 0.98 -6.87 1.93
CA SER A 47 0.62 -6.15 0.71
C SER A 47 1.25 -6.77 -0.54
N GLN A 48 2.45 -7.36 -0.44
CA GLN A 48 3.08 -8.07 -1.55
C GLN A 48 2.36 -9.38 -1.88
N ILE A 49 2.13 -10.25 -0.90
CA ILE A 49 1.52 -11.58 -1.16
C ILE A 49 0.06 -11.46 -1.61
N LYS A 50 -0.66 -10.42 -1.15
CA LYS A 50 -2.05 -10.14 -1.53
C LYS A 50 -2.19 -9.12 -2.67
N SER A 51 -1.08 -8.66 -3.25
CA SER A 51 -1.06 -7.66 -4.31
C SER A 51 -1.86 -6.39 -3.97
N TRP A 52 -1.84 -5.94 -2.71
CA TRP A 52 -2.52 -4.72 -2.30
C TRP A 52 -1.77 -3.49 -2.79
N ARG A 53 -2.48 -2.62 -3.50
CA ARG A 53 -1.97 -1.34 -3.98
C ARG A 53 -2.57 -0.19 -3.17
N ARG A 54 -1.82 0.90 -3.02
CA ARG A 54 -2.31 2.13 -2.37
C ARG A 54 -1.83 3.37 -3.13
N PRO A 55 -2.56 4.49 -3.06
CA PRO A 55 -2.07 5.74 -3.65
C PRO A 55 -0.76 6.17 -2.99
N VAL A 56 0.17 6.66 -3.80
CA VAL A 56 1.39 7.28 -3.29
C VAL A 56 1.05 8.53 -2.47
N ASN A 57 1.72 8.71 -1.34
CA ASN A 57 1.57 9.93 -0.55
C ASN A 57 2.17 11.11 -1.32
N LYS A 58 1.33 12.07 -1.71
CA LYS A 58 1.73 13.27 -2.48
C LYS A 58 2.73 14.17 -1.74
N LEU A 59 2.83 14.06 -0.42
CA LEU A 59 3.81 14.80 0.38
C LEU A 59 5.16 14.08 0.52
N SER A 60 5.22 12.79 0.14
CA SER A 60 6.44 11.99 0.30
C SER A 60 7.57 12.45 -0.64
N PRO A 61 8.84 12.31 -0.21
CA PRO A 61 10.00 12.53 -1.09
C PRO A 61 9.94 11.68 -2.37
N LEU A 62 9.37 10.47 -2.27
CA LEU A 62 9.16 9.59 -3.41
C LEU A 62 8.28 10.23 -4.49
N TYR A 63 7.15 10.80 -4.09
CA TYR A 63 6.26 11.49 -5.04
C TYR A 63 6.91 12.73 -5.65
N LYS A 64 7.67 13.49 -4.85
CA LYS A 64 8.44 14.64 -5.34
C LYS A 64 9.51 14.22 -6.36
N GLY A 65 10.22 13.12 -6.10
CA GLY A 65 11.20 12.55 -7.02
C GLY A 65 10.56 12.04 -8.31
N TYR A 66 9.35 11.48 -8.22
CA TYR A 66 8.55 11.09 -9.37
C TYR A 66 8.14 12.28 -10.24
N LEU A 67 7.62 13.37 -9.63
CA LEU A 67 7.29 14.59 -10.36
C LEU A 67 8.51 15.23 -11.05
N ALA A 68 9.69 15.07 -10.46
CA ALA A 68 10.96 15.54 -11.03
C ALA A 68 11.53 14.60 -12.12
N GLY A 69 10.90 13.46 -12.41
CA GLY A 69 11.39 12.48 -13.38
C GLY A 69 12.54 11.60 -12.89
N ASN A 70 12.91 11.69 -11.61
CA ASN A 70 14.04 10.94 -11.02
C ASN A 70 13.64 9.54 -10.51
N VAL A 71 12.34 9.26 -10.45
CA VAL A 71 11.79 8.01 -9.89
C VAL A 71 10.89 7.36 -10.92
N ASP A 72 11.20 6.12 -11.29
CA ASP A 72 10.35 5.30 -12.14
C ASP A 72 9.24 4.61 -11.30
N PRO A 73 7.94 4.89 -11.55
CA PRO A 73 6.81 4.25 -10.88
C PRO A 73 6.83 2.72 -10.95
N SER A 74 7.36 2.15 -12.05
CA SER A 74 7.33 0.71 -12.31
C SER A 74 8.05 -0.10 -11.22
N GLN A 75 9.00 0.52 -10.53
CA GLN A 75 9.75 -0.07 -9.42
C GLN A 75 8.90 -0.25 -8.16
N PHE A 76 7.76 0.44 -8.06
CA PHE A 76 6.91 0.50 -6.87
C PHE A 76 5.54 -0.15 -7.11
N LYS A 77 5.51 -1.46 -7.40
CA LYS A 77 4.30 -2.24 -7.72
C LYS A 77 3.14 -2.11 -6.72
N HIS A 78 3.45 -1.79 -5.46
CA HIS A 78 2.49 -1.64 -4.36
C HIS A 78 1.93 -0.21 -4.22
N LEU A 79 2.42 0.73 -5.03
CA LEU A 79 1.96 2.11 -5.09
C LEU A 79 1.21 2.37 -6.40
N ILE A 80 0.29 3.33 -6.34
CA ILE A 80 -0.42 3.88 -7.49
C ILE A 80 0.01 5.33 -7.60
N PHE A 81 0.63 5.67 -8.73
CA PHE A 81 0.99 7.05 -9.07
C PHE A 81 -0.11 7.64 -9.96
N PRO A 82 -0.46 8.93 -9.81
CA PRO A 82 -1.61 9.52 -10.49
C PRO A 82 -1.52 9.58 -12.03
N LEU A 83 -0.34 9.46 -12.65
CA LEU A 83 -0.30 9.32 -14.13
C LEU A 83 -0.69 7.90 -14.60
N GLU A 84 -0.72 6.91 -13.71
CA GLU A 84 -1.27 5.58 -14.03
C GLU A 84 -2.81 5.56 -14.05
N GLU A 85 -3.49 6.52 -13.42
CA GLU A 85 -4.97 6.60 -13.45
C GLU A 85 -5.47 6.90 -14.87
N ASN A 86 -4.82 7.83 -15.59
CA ASN A 86 -5.22 8.20 -16.95
C ASN A 86 -4.95 7.12 -18.01
N LYS A 87 -4.03 6.17 -17.77
CA LYS A 87 -3.76 5.09 -18.76
C LYS A 87 -4.82 3.98 -18.73
N ASN A 88 -5.54 3.81 -17.63
CA ASN A 88 -6.59 2.80 -17.52
C ASN A 88 -7.95 3.27 -18.04
N GLU A 89 -8.18 4.57 -18.18
CA GLU A 89 -9.44 5.10 -18.70
C GLU A 89 -9.51 5.08 -20.24
N HIS A 90 -8.37 5.12 -20.94
CA HIS A 90 -8.35 5.11 -22.41
C HIS A 90 -8.44 3.72 -23.07
N ASN A 91 -8.42 2.62 -22.30
CA ASN A 91 -8.53 1.26 -22.84
C ASN A 91 -9.97 0.69 -22.88
N THR A 92 -10.99 1.51 -22.59
CA THR A 92 -12.40 1.07 -22.60
C THR A 92 -13.28 1.78 -23.61
N ILE A 93 -12.70 2.33 -24.69
CA ILE A 93 -13.47 2.81 -25.85
C ILE A 93 -12.86 2.24 -27.13
N SER A 94 -13.18 0.98 -27.37
CA SER A 94 -13.16 0.39 -28.71
C SER A 94 -14.28 -0.63 -28.79
N ARG A 95 -15.45 -0.15 -29.20
CA ARG A 95 -16.42 -0.87 -30.01
C ARG A 95 -17.41 0.11 -30.62
#